data_AF-A0AAD7TD88-F1
#
_entry.id   AF-A0AAD7TD88-F1
#
_cell.length_a   1.000
_cell.length_b   1.000
_cell.length_c   1.000
_cell.angle_alpha   90.00
_cell.angle_beta   90.00
_cell.angle_gamma   90.00
#
_symmetry.space_group_name_H-M   'P 1'
#
loop_
_entity.id
_entity.type
_entity.pdbx_description
1 polymer ?
#
loop_
_entity_poly.entity_id
_entity_poly.type
_entity_poly.pdbx_seq_one_letter_code
_entity_poly.pdbx_strand_id
1 'polypeptide(L)'
;MSELLRHQDGVAVYMDDVLVYGDTPEEHERKLQCTLKTLEDTGFKLNTDKCLLRQKHLHYFGHCINKHGIRPDEVKVKAITQMQPPKDITDLRRILGMIHYLGRYLPNLSEVMRPLNHCHTTDHESRDVTAPAWRAPGHC
;
A
#
# COMPACT_ATOMS: atom_id res chain seq x y z
N MET A 1 15.18 -5.78 17.53
CA MET A 1 14.81 -4.36 17.37
C MET A 1 13.35 -4.11 17.72
N SER A 2 12.41 -4.92 17.21
CA SER A 2 10.97 -4.80 17.51
C SER A 2 10.64 -4.80 19.01
N GLU A 3 11.21 -5.72 19.80
CA GLU A 3 10.95 -5.83 21.24
C GLU A 3 11.52 -4.63 22.04
N LEU A 4 12.67 -4.11 21.60
CA LEU A 4 13.33 -2.96 22.23
C LEU A 4 12.51 -1.67 22.10
N LEU A 5 11.96 -1.42 20.92
CA LEU A 5 11.25 -0.18 20.59
C LEU A 5 9.73 -0.29 20.78
N ARG A 6 9.20 -1.47 21.16
CA ARG A 6 7.75 -1.72 21.28
C ARG A 6 7.05 -0.78 22.26
N HIS A 7 7.78 -0.28 23.25
CA HIS A 7 7.26 0.58 24.31
C HIS A 7 7.34 2.07 23.99
N GLN A 8 7.94 2.45 22.85
CA GLN A 8 8.06 3.85 22.45
C GLN A 8 6.84 4.27 21.62
N ASP A 9 6.11 5.25 22.14
CA ASP A 9 5.02 5.87 21.40
C ASP A 9 5.53 6.64 20.16
N GLY A 10 4.80 6.53 19.05
CA GLY A 10 5.19 7.12 17.77
C GLY A 10 6.35 6.41 17.05
N VAL A 11 6.61 5.14 17.40
CA VAL A 11 7.60 4.30 16.72
C VAL A 11 6.92 3.01 16.24
N ALA A 12 7.08 2.70 14.96
CA ALA A 12 6.66 1.44 14.37
C ALA A 12 7.89 0.69 13.84
N VAL A 13 8.01 -0.60 14.16
CA VAL A 13 9.11 -1.44 13.70
C VAL A 13 8.55 -2.57 12.85
N TYR A 14 9.16 -2.77 11.69
CA TYR A 14 8.88 -3.91 10.83
C TYR A 14 10.20 -4.55 10.39
N MET A 15 10.49 -5.75 10.90
CA MET A 15 11.78 -6.43 10.72
C MET A 15 12.95 -5.53 11.15
N ASP A 16 13.72 -5.05 10.18
CA ASP A 16 14.91 -4.21 10.35
C ASP A 16 14.62 -2.72 10.11
N ASP A 17 13.43 -2.38 9.63
CA ASP A 17 13.03 -1.01 9.35
C ASP A 17 12.31 -0.38 10.55
N VAL A 18 12.71 0.85 10.89
CA VAL A 18 12.13 1.65 11.97
C VAL A 18 11.52 2.90 11.37
N LEU A 19 10.23 3.11 11.64
CA LEU A 19 9.48 4.28 11.29
C LEU A 19 9.17 5.10 12.54
N VAL A 20 9.62 6.35 12.57
CA VAL A 20 9.31 7.31 13.65
C VAL A 20 8.34 8.35 13.11
N TYR A 21 7.29 8.66 13.86
CA TYR A 21 6.25 9.62 13.48
C TYR A 21 5.75 10.43 14.69
N GLY A 22 5.22 11.63 14.41
CA GLY A 22 4.64 12.53 15.42
C GLY A 22 3.72 13.55 14.76
N ASP A 23 2.86 14.18 15.56
CA ASP A 23 1.84 15.11 15.04
C ASP A 23 2.45 16.50 14.77
N THR A 24 3.49 16.87 15.53
CA THR A 24 4.26 18.11 15.32
C THR A 24 5.73 17.81 15.02
N PRO A 25 6.44 18.72 14.33
CA PRO A 25 7.87 18.61 14.10
C PRO A 25 8.69 18.46 15.40
N GLU A 26 8.29 19.18 16.46
CA GLU A 26 8.95 19.17 17.76
C GLU A 26 8.77 17.83 18.47
N GLU A 27 7.55 17.28 18.41
CA GLU A 27 7.25 15.96 18.97
C GLU A 27 8.00 14.86 18.22
N HIS A 28 7.96 14.91 16.89
CA HIS A 28 8.70 13.98 16.03
C HIS A 28 10.20 14.01 16.34
N GLU A 29 10.81 15.20 16.44
CA GLU A 29 12.23 15.36 16.75
C GLU A 29 12.57 14.76 18.13
N ARG A 30 11.74 15.02 19.15
CA ARG A 30 11.91 14.43 20.48
C ARG A 30 11.86 12.91 20.43
N LYS A 31 10.87 12.33 19.73
CA LYS A 31 10.71 10.87 19.56
C LYS A 31 11.89 10.26 18.80
N LEU A 32 12.35 10.93 17.73
CA LEU A 32 13.52 10.52 16.95
C LEU A 32 14.78 10.48 17.81
N GLN A 33 15.06 11.52 18.59
CA GLN A 33 16.23 11.56 19.47
C GLN A 33 16.20 10.45 20.53
N CYS A 34 15.03 10.19 21.15
CA CYS A 34 14.88 9.08 22.08
C CYS A 34 15.13 7.71 21.41
N THR A 35 14.61 7.52 20.19
CA THR A 35 14.77 6.29 19.42
C THR A 35 16.25 6.05 19.08
N LEU A 36 16.92 7.07 18.53
CA LEU A 36 18.33 7.01 18.16
C LEU A 36 19.23 6.70 19.37
N LYS A 37 18.98 7.36 20.50
CA LYS A 37 19.72 7.10 21.75
C LYS A 37 19.54 5.65 22.21
N THR A 38 18.32 5.14 22.17
CA THR A 38 18.04 3.76 22.57
C THR A 38 18.75 2.74 21.68
N LEU A 39 18.83 3.02 20.37
CA LEU A 39 19.55 2.18 19.42
C LEU A 39 21.07 2.23 19.63
N GLU A 40 21.61 3.40 19.96
CA GLU A 40 23.03 3.59 20.30
C GLU A 40 23.39 2.83 21.59
N ASP A 41 22.60 2.99 22.64
CA ASP A 41 22.81 2.34 23.95
C ASP A 41 22.79 0.81 23.87
N THR A 42 22.10 0.26 22.86
CA THR A 42 21.98 -1.19 22.63
C THR A 42 22.94 -1.72 21.55
N GLY A 43 23.78 -0.84 20.97
CA GLY A 43 24.81 -1.22 20.01
C GLY A 43 24.31 -1.48 18.59
N PHE A 44 23.09 -1.07 18.24
CA PHE A 44 22.61 -1.14 16.86
C PHE A 44 23.33 -0.09 15.99
N LYS A 45 23.67 -0.49 14.76
CA LYS A 45 24.24 0.42 13.76
C LYS A 45 23.21 0.70 12.67
N LEU A 46 22.98 1.98 12.42
CA LEU A 46 22.12 2.45 11.34
C LEU A 46 22.94 2.63 10.06
N ASN A 47 22.35 2.29 8.92
CA ASN A 47 22.92 2.61 7.63
C ASN A 47 22.49 4.03 7.25
N THR A 48 23.39 5.00 7.43
CA THR A 48 23.13 6.43 7.18
C THR A 48 22.66 6.72 5.77
N ASP A 49 23.12 5.97 4.77
CA ASP A 49 22.74 6.17 3.37
C ASP A 49 21.28 5.77 3.09
N LYS A 50 20.72 4.91 3.94
CA LYS A 50 19.31 4.47 3.86
C LYS A 50 18.40 5.24 4.82
N CYS A 51 18.96 6.03 5.74
CA CYS A 51 18.17 6.78 6.71
C CYS A 51 17.51 8.00 6.05
N LEU A 52 16.18 8.02 6.06
CA LEU A 52 15.37 9.14 5.58
C LEU A 52 14.83 9.92 6.77
N LEU A 53 15.43 11.07 7.08
CA LEU A 53 15.07 11.88 8.24
C LEU A 53 14.18 13.07 7.85
N ARG A 54 13.28 13.47 8.76
CA ARG A 54 12.42 14.67 8.68
C ARG A 54 11.62 14.78 7.36
N GLN A 55 11.12 13.64 6.88
CA GLN A 55 10.36 13.58 5.64
C GLN A 55 8.88 13.93 5.86
N LYS A 56 8.31 14.75 4.98
CA LYS A 56 6.85 15.02 4.95
C LYS A 56 6.06 13.92 4.23
N HIS A 57 6.76 13.17 3.37
CA HIS A 57 6.24 12.10 2.53
C HIS A 57 7.29 10.98 2.51
N LEU A 58 6.86 9.73 2.72
CA LEU A 58 7.76 8.58 2.76
C LEU A 58 7.16 7.40 1.98
N HIS A 59 7.96 6.79 1.11
CA HIS A 59 7.63 5.50 0.51
C HIS A 59 8.08 4.39 1.44
N TYR A 60 7.14 3.56 1.91
CA TYR A 60 7.38 2.49 2.88
C TYR A 60 6.54 1.26 2.53
N PHE A 61 7.19 0.11 2.27
CA PHE A 61 6.55 -1.15 1.86
C PHE A 61 5.52 -1.04 0.71
N GLY A 62 5.80 -0.19 -0.28
CA GLY A 62 4.90 0.03 -1.42
C GLY A 62 3.66 0.87 -1.09
N HIS A 63 3.74 1.62 0.01
CA HIS A 63 2.76 2.63 0.42
C HIS A 63 3.43 4.00 0.48
N CYS A 64 2.66 5.04 0.19
CA CYS A 64 3.06 6.42 0.42
C CYS A 64 2.43 6.90 1.73
N ILE A 65 3.25 7.27 2.70
CA ILE A 65 2.84 7.77 4.01
C ILE A 65 3.02 9.29 4.01
N ASN A 66 1.97 10.01 4.41
CA ASN A 66 2.02 11.46 4.54
C ASN A 66 1.05 11.97 5.62
N LYS A 67 0.95 13.30 5.76
CA LYS A 67 0.02 13.96 6.71
C LYS A 67 -1.47 13.59 6.53
N HIS A 68 -1.86 13.05 5.38
CA HIS A 68 -3.22 12.59 5.09
C HIS A 68 -3.41 11.09 5.35
N GLY A 69 -2.40 10.42 5.92
CA GLY A 69 -2.41 8.99 6.22
C GLY A 69 -1.64 8.16 5.19
N ILE A 70 -2.02 6.88 5.11
CA ILE A 70 -1.39 5.88 4.25
C ILE A 70 -2.15 5.83 2.93
N ARG A 71 -1.45 6.02 1.81
CA ARG A 71 -1.98 5.96 0.45
C ARG A 71 -1.28 4.87 -0.36
N PRO A 72 -1.94 4.31 -1.38
CA PRO A 72 -1.26 3.41 -2.32
C PRO A 72 -0.20 4.16 -3.10
N ASP A 73 0.84 3.44 -3.51
CA ASP A 73 1.86 3.99 -4.39
C ASP A 73 1.24 4.41 -5.74
N GLU A 74 1.41 5.67 -6.12
CA GLU A 74 0.90 6.22 -7.38
C GLU A 74 1.43 5.45 -8.60
N VAL A 75 2.63 4.89 -8.53
CA VAL A 75 3.20 4.09 -9.62
C VAL A 75 2.37 2.83 -9.84
N LYS A 76 1.96 2.15 -8.76
CA LYS A 76 1.10 0.96 -8.85
C LYS A 76 -0.31 1.31 -9.32
N VAL A 77 -0.86 2.41 -8.83
CA VAL A 77 -2.17 2.91 -9.28
C VAL A 77 -2.13 3.22 -10.77
N LYS A 78 -1.12 3.97 -11.23
CA LYS A 78 -0.94 4.29 -12.66
C LYS A 78 -0.82 3.03 -13.51
N ALA A 79 0.00 2.06 -13.08
CA ALA A 79 0.15 0.81 -13.78
C ALA A 79 -1.19 0.10 -14.00
N ILE A 80 -2.03 -0.02 -12.96
CA ILE A 80 -3.36 -0.65 -13.06
C ILE A 80 -4.30 0.16 -13.96
N THR A 81 -4.33 1.49 -13.82
CA THR A 81 -5.19 2.35 -14.65
C THR A 81 -4.83 2.36 -16.13
N GLN A 82 -3.57 2.05 -16.48
CA GLN A 82 -3.05 2.02 -17.85
C GLN A 82 -3.03 0.61 -18.46
N MET A 83 -3.46 -0.41 -17.72
CA MET A 83 -3.51 -1.77 -18.25
C MET A 83 -4.54 -1.88 -19.37
N GLN A 84 -4.16 -2.65 -20.39
CA GLN A 84 -5.10 -3.05 -21.43
C GLN A 84 -6.12 -4.04 -20.88
N PRO A 85 -7.33 -4.10 -21.44
CA PRO A 85 -8.33 -5.10 -21.08
C PRO A 85 -7.74 -6.52 -21.16
N PRO A 86 -8.04 -7.41 -20.19
CA PRO A 86 -7.50 -8.76 -20.18
C PRO A 86 -8.00 -9.53 -21.41
N LYS A 87 -7.10 -10.24 -22.08
CA LYS A 87 -7.45 -11.03 -23.28
C LYS A 87 -7.75 -12.48 -22.94
N ASP A 88 -7.24 -12.95 -21.81
CA ASP A 88 -7.43 -14.31 -21.33
C ASP A 88 -7.67 -14.37 -19.81
N ILE A 89 -7.95 -15.58 -19.33
CA ILE A 89 -8.21 -15.91 -17.92
C ILE A 89 -6.99 -15.62 -17.03
N THR A 90 -5.77 -15.75 -17.57
CA THR A 90 -4.52 -15.50 -16.84
C THR A 90 -4.30 -14.00 -16.61
N ASP A 91 -4.51 -13.19 -17.65
CA ASP A 91 -4.51 -11.74 -17.59
C ASP A 91 -5.57 -11.23 -16.61
N LEU A 92 -6.77 -11.81 -16.66
CA LEU A 92 -7.85 -11.49 -15.73
C LEU A 92 -7.42 -11.77 -14.28
N ARG A 93 -6.89 -12.96 -13.98
CA ARG A 93 -6.35 -13.28 -12.65
C ARG A 93 -5.29 -12.29 -12.20
N ARG A 94 -4.39 -11.88 -13.11
CA ARG A 94 -3.33 -10.91 -12.82
C ARG A 94 -3.92 -9.58 -12.39
N ILE A 95 -4.86 -9.04 -13.17
CA ILE A 95 -5.55 -7.77 -12.88
C ILE A 95 -6.31 -7.85 -11.55
N LEU A 96 -7.04 -8.94 -11.31
CA LEU A 96 -7.77 -9.14 -10.05
C LEU A 96 -6.83 -9.17 -8.84
N GLY A 97 -5.68 -9.84 -8.94
CA GLY A 97 -4.68 -9.85 -7.88
C GLY A 97 -4.13 -8.46 -7.56
N MET A 98 -3.88 -7.65 -8.60
CA MET A 98 -3.39 -6.28 -8.43
C MET A 98 -4.45 -5.34 -7.83
N ILE A 99 -5.71 -5.50 -8.22
CA ILE A 99 -6.84 -4.76 -7.64
C ILE A 99 -7.04 -5.16 -6.17
N HIS A 100 -6.98 -6.46 -5.85
CA HIS A 100 -7.07 -6.94 -4.47
C HIS A 100 -5.97 -6.36 -3.57
N TYR A 101 -4.73 -6.19 -4.07
CA TYR A 101 -3.66 -5.53 -3.33
C TYR A 101 -4.03 -4.08 -2.94
N LEU A 102 -4.76 -3.36 -3.81
CA LEU A 102 -5.27 -2.02 -3.53
C LEU A 102 -6.59 -2.01 -2.73
N GLY A 103 -7.17 -3.17 -2.45
CA GLY A 103 -8.51 -3.29 -1.89
C GLY A 103 -8.73 -2.58 -0.57
N ARG A 104 -7.69 -2.46 0.25
CA ARG A 104 -7.74 -1.70 1.51
C ARG A 104 -8.03 -0.19 1.34
N TYR A 105 -7.85 0.34 0.12
CA TYR A 105 -8.08 1.75 -0.22
C TYR A 105 -9.37 1.97 -1.00
N LEU A 106 -10.03 0.90 -1.45
CA LEU A 106 -11.19 0.96 -2.33
C LEU A 106 -12.45 0.58 -1.54
N PRO A 107 -13.39 1.52 -1.34
CA PRO A 107 -14.67 1.18 -0.72
C PRO A 107 -15.45 0.22 -1.63
N ASN A 108 -16.19 -0.71 -1.03
CA ASN A 108 -17.09 -1.63 -1.73
C ASN A 108 -16.42 -2.46 -2.85
N LEU A 109 -15.14 -2.79 -2.69
CA LEU A 109 -14.40 -3.54 -3.70
C LEU A 109 -15.11 -4.83 -4.13
N SER A 110 -15.64 -5.57 -3.16
CA SER A 110 -16.35 -6.83 -3.42
C SER A 110 -17.53 -6.65 -4.37
N GLU A 111 -18.25 -5.53 -4.30
CA GLU A 111 -19.38 -5.24 -5.18
C GLU A 111 -18.91 -4.91 -6.60
N VAL A 112 -17.86 -4.10 -6.74
CA VAL A 112 -17.27 -3.74 -8.02
C VAL A 112 -16.62 -4.95 -8.71
N MET A 113 -16.00 -5.84 -7.94
CA MET A 113 -15.29 -7.02 -8.46
C MET A 113 -16.20 -8.22 -8.72
N ARG A 114 -17.43 -8.25 -8.17
CA ARG A 114 -18.40 -9.34 -8.39
C ARG A 114 -18.49 -9.79 -9.85
N PRO A 115 -18.77 -8.93 -10.85
CA PRO A 115 -18.90 -9.38 -12.23
C PRO A 115 -17.61 -10.01 -12.77
N LEU A 116 -16.44 -9.48 -12.39
CA LEU A 116 -15.14 -9.97 -12.86
C LEU A 116 -14.74 -11.29 -12.19
N ASN A 117 -15.12 -11.50 -10.93
CA ASN A 117 -14.88 -12.75 -10.23
C ASN A 117 -15.67 -13.91 -10.85
N HIS A 118 -16.86 -13.66 -11.40
CA HIS A 118 -17.65 -14.68 -12.11
C HIS A 118 -17.04 -15.08 -13.45
N CYS A 119 -16.26 -14.19 -14.08
CA CYS A 119 -15.56 -14.50 -15.34
C CYS A 119 -14.38 -15.48 -15.14
N HIS A 120 -13.91 -15.68 -13.91
CA HIS A 120 -12.80 -16.58 -13.60
C HIS A 120 -13.26 -17.95 -13.08
N THR A 121 -14.46 -18.05 -12.51
CA THR A 121 -15.00 -19.27 -11.87
C THR A 121 -15.74 -20.24 -12.79
N THR A 122 -15.64 -20.10 -14.12
CA THR A 122 -16.26 -21.04 -15.07
C THR A 122 -15.43 -22.32 -15.21
N ASP A 123 -15.47 -23.15 -14.16
CA ASP A 123 -15.40 -24.62 -14.25
C ASP A 123 -16.77 -25.26 -13.91
N HIS A 124 -17.86 -24.49 -13.96
CA HIS A 124 -19.21 -25.07 -14.04
C HIS A 124 -20.08 -24.29 -15.03
N GLU A 125 -20.28 -24.94 -16.19
CA GLU A 125 -21.35 -24.74 -17.17
C GLU A 125 -21.47 -23.37 -17.85
N SER A 126 -20.85 -23.31 -19.04
CA SER A 126 -21.34 -22.67 -20.26
C SER A 126 -22.75 -22.06 -20.20
N ARG A 127 -22.83 -20.72 -20.16
CA ARG A 127 -23.91 -19.94 -20.77
C ARG A 127 -23.36 -18.64 -21.36
N ASP A 128 -23.82 -18.33 -22.57
CA ASP A 128 -23.43 -17.23 -23.46
C ASP A 128 -22.94 -15.95 -22.79
N VAL A 129 -21.70 -15.57 -23.10
CA VAL A 129 -21.16 -14.24 -22.80
C VAL A 129 -21.48 -13.34 -23.99
N THR A 130 -22.71 -12.86 -24.09
CA THR A 130 -22.95 -11.62 -24.85
C THR A 130 -22.34 -10.47 -24.05
N ALA A 131 -21.44 -9.73 -24.71
CA ALA A 131 -20.57 -8.73 -24.12
C ALA A 131 -21.31 -7.68 -23.26
N PRO A 132 -20.82 -7.34 -22.04
CA PRO A 132 -21.32 -6.17 -21.34
C PRO A 132 -20.72 -4.91 -21.96
N ALA A 133 -21.61 -3.97 -22.31
CA ALA A 133 -21.27 -2.67 -22.84
C ALA A 133 -20.56 -1.80 -21.78
N TRP A 134 -19.25 -1.68 -21.87
CA TRP A 134 -18.49 -0.63 -21.19
C TRP A 134 -18.66 0.67 -21.98
N ARG A 135 -19.63 1.51 -21.61
CA ARG A 135 -19.65 2.92 -22.01
C ARG A 135 -19.08 3.75 -20.86
N ALA A 136 -17.99 4.45 -21.14
CA ALA A 136 -17.45 5.48 -20.26
C ALA A 136 -18.55 6.53 -19.95
N PRO A 137 -18.68 7.02 -18.71
CA PRO A 137 -19.53 8.17 -18.44
C PRO A 137 -18.91 9.38 -19.14
N GLY A 138 -19.67 9.95 -20.08
CA GLY A 138 -19.32 11.17 -20.77
C GLY A 138 -19.24 12.36 -19.83
N HIS A 139 -18.46 13.33 -20.29
CA HIS A 139 -18.50 14.73 -19.88
C HIS A 139 -19.92 15.24 -19.64
N CYS A 140 -20.11 15.88 -18.48
CA CYS A 140 -20.78 17.18 -18.28
C CYS A 140 -20.35 17.72 -16.92
#